data_AF-W0AEG5-F1
#
_entry.id   AF-W0AEG5-F1
#
_cell.length_a   1.000
_cell.length_b   1.000
_cell.length_c   1.000
_cell.angle_alpha   90.00
_cell.angle_beta   90.00
_cell.angle_gamma   90.00
#
_symmetry.space_group_name_H-M   'P 1'
#
loop_
_entity.id
_entity.type
_entity.pdbx_description
1 polymer ?
#
loop_
_entity_poly.entity_id
_entity_poly.type
_entity_poly.pdbx_seq_one_letter_code
_entity_poly.pdbx_strand_id
1 'polypeptide(L)'
;MMRVRTARATAFSDVSAPLRGIAFGAAGIVSVLSVVAIGRAAAGFADIPAGAKEIAVIIHIAAVLPAVPLGLYVLMTPKGDARHRMLGKVWMVLMLVTALSALFIRHINGGNFSFIHLFVPLVVVMMLRAISAARRGRIDAHKRHMVSLFLLGLLLPGLFAFVPGRLLWHWLVD
;
A
#
# COMPACT_ATOMS: atom_id res chain seq x y z
N MET A 1 -7.40 -47.97 -9.14
CA MET A 1 -8.04 -47.45 -7.91
C MET A 1 -7.28 -46.24 -7.38
N MET A 2 -7.92 -45.07 -7.49
CA MET A 2 -7.91 -43.93 -6.56
C MET A 2 -6.60 -43.52 -5.84
N ARG A 3 -5.99 -42.42 -6.27
CA ARG A 3 -5.31 -41.48 -5.35
C ARG A 3 -6.07 -40.15 -5.34
N VAL A 4 -6.91 -40.05 -4.32
CA VAL A 4 -7.32 -38.86 -3.55
C VAL A 4 -7.00 -37.51 -4.18
N ARG A 5 -8.06 -36.80 -4.59
CA ARG A 5 -8.08 -35.35 -4.83
C ARG A 5 -7.47 -34.63 -3.62
N THR A 6 -6.26 -34.07 -3.75
CA THR A 6 -5.76 -33.09 -2.78
C THR A 6 -6.46 -31.77 -3.07
N ALA A 7 -7.27 -31.32 -2.12
CA ALA A 7 -8.00 -30.07 -2.15
C ALA A 7 -7.08 -28.92 -2.63
N ARG A 8 -7.46 -28.29 -3.73
CA ARG A 8 -6.87 -27.02 -4.17
C ARG A 8 -7.17 -26.04 -3.05
N ALA A 9 -6.19 -25.73 -2.20
CA ALA A 9 -6.32 -24.67 -1.20
C ALA A 9 -6.85 -23.43 -1.95
N THR A 10 -8.07 -23.03 -1.62
CA THR A 10 -8.76 -21.98 -2.37
C THR A 10 -7.97 -20.70 -2.21
N ALA A 11 -7.88 -19.90 -3.29
CA ALA A 11 -7.11 -18.66 -3.38
C ALA A 11 -7.31 -17.64 -2.22
N PHE A 12 -8.35 -17.84 -1.41
CA PHE A 12 -8.91 -16.94 -0.43
C PHE A 12 -8.78 -17.40 1.04
N SER A 13 -8.23 -18.58 1.32
CA SER A 13 -8.22 -19.13 2.69
C SER A 13 -7.32 -18.37 3.67
N ASP A 14 -6.39 -17.55 3.17
CA ASP A 14 -5.37 -16.88 3.98
C ASP A 14 -5.83 -15.56 4.60
N VAL A 15 -6.97 -15.04 4.15
CA VAL A 15 -7.56 -13.78 4.62
C VAL A 15 -9.00 -14.07 5.06
N SER A 16 -9.33 -13.80 6.32
CA SER A 16 -10.69 -14.03 6.83
C SER A 16 -11.71 -13.19 6.07
N ALA A 17 -12.97 -13.63 6.00
CA ALA A 17 -14.01 -12.89 5.28
C ALA A 17 -14.18 -11.43 5.75
N PRO A 18 -14.19 -11.13 7.08
CA PRO A 18 -14.22 -9.75 7.54
C PRO A 18 -13.03 -8.93 7.05
N LEU A 19 -11.82 -9.53 7.09
CA LEU A 19 -10.59 -8.88 6.68
C LEU A 19 -10.54 -8.59 5.18
N ARG A 20 -11.15 -9.45 4.35
CA ARG A 20 -11.36 -9.18 2.93
C ARG A 20 -12.27 -7.98 2.72
N GLY A 21 -13.40 -7.93 3.43
CA GLY A 21 -14.32 -6.80 3.37
C GLY A 21 -13.62 -5.48 3.72
N ILE A 22 -12.84 -5.46 4.81
CA ILE A 22 -12.03 -4.30 5.22
C ILE A 22 -11.02 -3.94 4.12
N ALA A 23 -10.28 -4.91 3.59
CA ALA A 23 -9.28 -4.67 2.56
C ALA A 23 -9.87 -4.07 1.29
N PHE A 24 -10.98 -4.63 0.78
CA PHE A 24 -11.68 -4.09 -0.39
C PHE A 24 -12.27 -2.71 -0.12
N GLY A 25 -12.94 -2.53 1.02
CA GLY A 25 -13.55 -1.25 1.39
C GLY A 25 -12.52 -0.14 1.52
N ALA A 26 -11.47 -0.37 2.32
CA ALA A 26 -10.42 0.62 2.53
C ALA A 26 -9.60 0.90 1.26
N ALA A 27 -9.25 -0.12 0.47
CA ALA A 27 -8.57 0.08 -0.81
C ALA A 27 -9.45 0.83 -1.82
N GLY A 28 -10.74 0.51 -1.87
CA GLY A 28 -11.72 1.20 -2.70
C GLY A 28 -11.84 2.67 -2.33
N ILE A 29 -12.03 2.97 -1.04
CA ILE A 29 -12.09 4.35 -0.52
C ILE A 29 -10.82 5.12 -0.87
N VAL A 30 -9.63 4.60 -0.52
CA VAL A 30 -8.35 5.27 -0.81
C VAL A 30 -8.18 5.50 -2.31
N SER A 31 -8.52 4.51 -3.14
CA SER A 31 -8.40 4.63 -4.60
C SER A 31 -9.36 5.68 -5.17
N VAL A 32 -10.63 5.67 -4.78
CA VAL A 32 -11.63 6.63 -5.24
C VAL A 32 -11.25 8.05 -4.82
N LEU A 33 -10.91 8.26 -3.55
CA LEU A 33 -10.50 9.58 -3.06
C LEU A 33 -9.24 10.08 -3.78
N SER A 34 -8.27 9.19 -4.03
CA SER A 34 -7.05 9.56 -4.77
C SER A 34 -7.36 9.95 -6.22
N VAL A 35 -8.23 9.20 -6.91
CA VAL A 35 -8.65 9.50 -8.28
C VAL A 35 -9.39 10.82 -8.35
N VAL A 36 -10.32 11.09 -7.43
CA VAL A 36 -11.07 12.35 -7.38
C VAL A 36 -10.12 13.52 -7.11
N ALA A 37 -9.27 13.42 -6.08
CA ALA A 37 -8.33 14.48 -5.74
C ALA A 37 -7.36 14.79 -6.89
N ILE A 38 -6.72 13.77 -7.46
CA ILE A 38 -5.79 13.95 -8.59
C ILE A 38 -6.53 14.47 -9.82
N GLY A 39 -7.74 13.98 -10.09
CA GLY A 39 -8.57 14.43 -11.20
C GLY A 39 -8.96 15.91 -11.09
N ARG A 40 -9.37 16.36 -9.89
CA ARG A 40 -9.64 17.78 -9.62
C ARG A 40 -8.41 18.65 -9.85
N ALA A 41 -7.27 18.27 -9.29
CA ALA A 41 -6.00 18.99 -9.50
C ALA A 41 -5.58 19.03 -10.97
N ALA A 42 -5.70 17.91 -11.69
CA ALA A 42 -5.36 17.82 -13.11
C ALA A 42 -6.29 18.64 -14.01
N ALA A 43 -7.56 18.77 -13.63
CA ALA A 43 -8.54 19.59 -14.33
C ALA A 43 -8.50 21.07 -13.96
N GLY A 44 -7.58 21.48 -13.06
CA GLY A 44 -7.43 22.86 -12.62
C GLY A 44 -8.49 23.35 -11.63
N PHE A 45 -9.24 22.42 -11.01
CA PHE A 45 -10.20 22.75 -9.95
C PHE A 45 -9.57 22.90 -8.56
N ALA A 46 -8.30 22.52 -8.41
CA ALA A 46 -7.55 22.68 -7.17
C ALA A 46 -6.14 23.20 -7.46
N ASP A 47 -5.64 24.07 -6.59
CA ASP A 47 -4.30 24.63 -6.72
C ASP A 47 -3.22 23.54 -6.56
N ILE A 48 -2.15 23.66 -7.35
CA ILE A 48 -0.98 22.79 -7.24
C ILE A 48 0.10 23.53 -6.46
N PRO A 49 0.17 23.35 -5.12
CA PRO A 49 1.16 24.05 -4.30
C PRO A 49 2.58 23.65 -4.70
N ALA A 50 3.56 24.51 -4.44
CA ALA A 50 4.95 24.28 -4.82
C ALA A 50 5.49 22.92 -4.35
N GLY A 51 5.13 22.50 -3.12
CA GLY A 51 5.53 21.21 -2.56
C GLY A 51 5.04 20.00 -3.37
N ALA A 52 3.92 20.10 -4.10
CA ALA A 52 3.43 19.02 -4.95
C ALA A 52 4.34 18.74 -6.15
N LYS A 53 5.15 19.72 -6.56
CA LYS A 53 6.09 19.63 -7.68
C LYS A 53 7.44 19.03 -7.26
N GLU A 54 7.65 18.78 -5.97
CA GLU A 54 8.87 18.16 -5.49
C GLU A 54 8.98 16.73 -6.00
N ILE A 55 10.19 16.37 -6.44
CA ILE A 55 10.47 15.06 -7.04
C ILE A 55 10.10 13.90 -6.10
N ALA A 56 10.27 14.09 -4.78
CA ALA A 56 9.90 13.11 -3.78
C ALA A 56 8.39 12.82 -3.75
N VAL A 57 7.56 13.87 -3.85
CA VAL A 57 6.10 13.73 -3.89
C VAL A 57 5.67 13.02 -5.17
N ILE A 58 6.24 13.39 -6.32
CA ILE A 58 5.94 12.75 -7.60
C ILE A 58 6.29 11.25 -7.55
N ILE A 59 7.50 10.91 -7.09
CA ILE A 59 7.94 9.51 -6.93
C ILE A 59 7.02 8.75 -5.98
N HIS A 60 6.65 9.37 -4.85
CA HIS A 60 5.77 8.75 -3.86
C HIS A 60 4.40 8.43 -4.45
N ILE A 61 3.75 9.41 -5.08
CA ILE A 61 2.43 9.24 -5.69
C ILE A 61 2.50 8.20 -6.82
N ALA A 62 3.50 8.28 -7.69
CA ALA A 62 3.69 7.35 -8.79
C ALA A 62 3.92 5.89 -8.32
N ALA A 63 4.56 5.70 -7.17
CA ALA A 63 4.79 4.36 -6.60
C ALA A 63 3.57 3.83 -5.82
N VAL A 64 2.89 4.67 -5.02
CA VAL A 64 1.81 4.24 -4.13
C VAL A 64 0.51 3.95 -4.88
N LEU A 65 0.20 4.72 -5.93
CA LEU A 65 -1.03 4.55 -6.71
C LEU A 65 -1.17 3.14 -7.31
N PRO A 66 -0.16 2.57 -8.01
CA PRO A 66 -0.24 1.18 -8.46
C PRO A 66 -0.06 0.16 -7.33
N ALA A 67 0.58 0.52 -6.20
CA ALA A 67 0.80 -0.40 -5.08
C ALA A 67 -0.51 -0.82 -4.40
N VAL A 68 -1.52 0.05 -4.33
CA VAL A 68 -2.84 -0.25 -3.75
C VAL A 68 -3.57 -1.38 -4.51
N PRO A 69 -3.91 -1.24 -5.80
CA PRO A 69 -4.59 -2.30 -6.54
C PRO A 69 -3.72 -3.54 -6.71
N LEU A 70 -2.40 -3.40 -6.90
CA LEU A 70 -1.51 -4.56 -7.01
C LEU A 70 -1.42 -5.35 -5.70
N GLY A 71 -1.32 -4.67 -4.56
CA GLY A 71 -1.30 -5.30 -3.24
C GLY A 71 -2.59 -6.06 -2.96
N LEU A 72 -3.73 -5.43 -3.27
CA LEU A 72 -5.03 -6.07 -3.15
C LEU A 72 -5.11 -7.31 -4.04
N TYR A 73 -4.71 -7.19 -5.30
CA TYR A 73 -4.67 -8.31 -6.24
C TYR A 73 -3.83 -9.47 -5.70
N VAL A 74 -2.58 -9.21 -5.32
CA VAL A 74 -1.66 -10.23 -4.78
C VAL A 74 -2.23 -10.91 -3.52
N LEU A 75 -2.92 -10.16 -2.66
CA LEU A 75 -3.57 -10.69 -1.46
C LEU A 75 -4.83 -11.50 -1.75
N MET A 76 -5.51 -11.31 -2.87
CA MET A 76 -6.76 -12.01 -3.19
C MET A 76 -6.60 -13.17 -4.19
N THR A 77 -5.48 -13.27 -4.89
CA THR A 77 -5.26 -14.33 -5.89
C THR A 77 -4.62 -15.60 -5.32
N PRO A 78 -4.61 -16.73 -6.04
CA PRO A 78 -3.83 -17.89 -5.64
C PRO A 78 -2.38 -17.53 -5.28
N LYS A 79 -1.84 -18.21 -4.27
CA LYS A 79 -0.51 -17.96 -3.71
C LYS A 79 0.47 -19.06 -4.14
N GLY A 80 1.76 -18.76 -4.11
CA GLY A 80 2.82 -19.76 -4.24
C GLY A 80 3.21 -20.17 -5.66
N ASP A 81 2.57 -19.64 -6.70
CA ASP A 81 3.01 -19.81 -8.09
C ASP A 81 4.09 -18.79 -8.49
N ALA A 82 4.63 -18.91 -9.71
CA ALA A 82 5.64 -17.99 -10.22
C ALA A 82 5.09 -16.56 -10.34
N ARG A 83 3.82 -16.41 -10.72
CA ARG A 83 3.15 -15.11 -10.87
C ARG A 83 3.04 -14.38 -9.53
N HIS A 84 2.57 -15.06 -8.48
CA HIS A 84 2.49 -14.51 -7.13
C HIS A 84 3.86 -14.05 -6.64
N ARG A 85 4.92 -14.85 -6.84
CA ARG A 85 6.29 -14.47 -6.46
C ARG A 85 6.79 -13.24 -7.22
N MET A 86 6.53 -13.15 -8.52
CA MET A 86 6.92 -12.01 -9.34
C MET A 86 6.17 -10.74 -8.91
N LEU A 87 4.84 -10.79 -8.86
CA LEU A 87 4.02 -9.64 -8.48
C LEU A 87 4.26 -9.20 -7.04
N GLY A 88 4.50 -10.15 -6.12
CA GLY A 88 4.91 -9.86 -4.75
C GLY A 88 6.24 -9.12 -4.67
N LYS A 89 7.23 -9.47 -5.50
CA LYS A 89 8.50 -8.72 -5.59
C LYS A 89 8.29 -7.29 -6.11
N VAL A 90 7.51 -7.14 -7.18
CA VAL A 90 7.17 -5.82 -7.74
C VAL A 90 6.48 -4.95 -6.67
N TRP A 91 5.49 -5.52 -5.98
CA TRP A 91 4.79 -4.83 -4.90
C TRP A 91 5.73 -4.43 -3.75
N MET A 92 6.65 -5.31 -3.35
CA MET A 92 7.67 -4.96 -2.35
C MET A 92 8.57 -3.80 -2.80
N VAL A 93 8.97 -3.75 -4.07
CA VAL A 93 9.75 -2.62 -4.61
C VAL A 93 8.93 -1.33 -4.55
N LEU A 94 7.65 -1.36 -4.97
CA LEU A 94 6.77 -0.19 -4.88
C LEU A 94 6.62 0.29 -3.44
N MET A 95 6.42 -0.63 -2.48
CA MET A 95 6.34 -0.30 -1.06
C MET A 95 7.63 0.34 -0.54
N LEU A 96 8.80 -0.16 -0.95
CA LEU A 96 10.09 0.41 -0.56
C LEU A 96 10.27 1.82 -1.12
N VAL A 97 10.00 2.01 -2.42
CA VAL A 97 10.09 3.33 -3.07
C VAL A 97 9.15 4.31 -2.40
N THR A 98 7.91 3.90 -2.14
CA THR A 98 6.90 4.70 -1.42
C THR A 98 7.41 5.10 -0.03
N ALA A 99 7.93 4.15 0.75
CA ALA A 99 8.40 4.43 2.11
C ALA A 99 9.63 5.34 2.13
N LEU A 100 10.61 5.12 1.24
CA LEU A 100 11.82 5.93 1.19
C LEU A 100 11.56 7.34 0.68
N SER A 101 10.72 7.52 -0.35
CA SER A 101 10.36 8.85 -0.83
C SER A 101 9.57 9.64 0.22
N ALA A 102 8.78 8.97 1.06
CA ALA A 102 8.03 9.60 2.15
C ALA A 102 8.93 10.32 3.16
N LEU A 103 10.18 9.88 3.35
CA LEU A 103 11.14 10.55 4.24
C LEU A 103 11.44 11.99 3.84
N PHE A 104 11.24 12.32 2.57
CA PHE A 104 11.53 13.65 2.04
C PHE A 104 10.30 14.56 2.06
N ILE A 105 9.09 14.03 2.25
CA ILE A 105 7.81 14.77 2.21
C ILE A 105 7.49 15.38 3.58
N ARG A 106 7.91 16.63 3.81
CA ARG A 106 7.89 17.27 5.15
C ARG A 106 7.14 18.60 5.23
N HIS A 107 6.23 18.87 4.30
CA HIS A 107 5.56 20.19 4.18
C HIS A 107 4.71 20.58 5.40
N ILE A 108 4.09 19.62 6.07
CA ILE A 108 3.06 19.87 7.10
C ILE A 108 3.62 20.21 8.49
N ASN A 109 4.93 20.01 8.73
CA ASN A 109 5.54 20.22 10.06
C ASN A 109 6.75 21.15 10.00
N GLY A 110 6.66 22.21 9.17
CA GLY A 110 7.73 23.19 8.99
C GLY A 110 9.05 22.57 8.50
N GLY A 111 8.98 21.53 7.66
CA GLY A 111 10.16 20.81 7.17
C GLY A 111 10.67 19.69 8.10
N ASN A 112 10.06 19.49 9.27
CA ASN A 112 10.41 18.39 10.19
C ASN A 112 9.65 17.09 9.88
N PHE A 113 10.12 15.99 10.48
CA PHE A 113 9.36 14.75 10.49
C PHE A 113 8.05 14.91 11.26
N SER A 114 7.00 14.28 10.74
CA SER A 114 5.69 14.17 11.39
C SER A 114 5.42 12.73 11.80
N PHE A 115 4.37 12.50 12.61
CA PHE A 115 4.03 11.16 13.11
C PHE A 115 3.86 10.11 12.00
N ILE A 116 3.43 10.50 10.79
CA ILE A 116 3.30 9.55 9.67
C ILE A 116 4.64 9.01 9.17
N HIS A 117 5.76 9.67 9.48
CA HIS A 117 7.08 9.17 9.12
C HIS A 117 7.44 7.92 9.94
N LEU A 118 6.76 7.66 11.05
CA LEU A 118 6.89 6.41 11.81
C LEU A 118 6.45 5.18 10.99
N PHE A 119 5.63 5.36 9.96
CA PHE A 119 5.26 4.27 9.04
C PHE A 119 6.43 3.80 8.19
N VAL A 120 7.45 4.64 7.93
CA VAL A 120 8.62 4.25 7.14
C VAL A 120 9.42 3.11 7.79
N PRO A 121 9.95 3.25 9.02
CA PRO A 121 10.66 2.14 9.67
C PRO A 121 9.74 0.94 9.91
N LEU A 122 8.45 1.15 10.19
CA LEU A 122 7.48 0.06 10.32
C LEU A 122 7.39 -0.77 9.03
N VAL A 123 7.21 -0.12 7.88
CA VAL A 123 7.13 -0.77 6.57
C VAL A 123 8.42 -1.52 6.28
N VAL A 124 9.59 -0.87 6.42
CA VAL A 124 10.89 -1.50 6.13
C VAL A 124 11.11 -2.74 7.01
N VAL A 125 10.88 -2.65 8.32
CA VAL A 125 11.03 -3.79 9.23
C VAL A 125 10.07 -4.92 8.88
N MET A 126 8.80 -4.62 8.57
CA MET A 126 7.82 -5.64 8.22
C MET A 126 8.14 -6.31 6.88
N MET A 127 8.67 -5.57 5.90
CA MET A 127 9.13 -6.14 4.64
C MET A 127 10.29 -7.12 4.85
N LEU A 128 11.30 -6.73 5.63
CA LEU A 128 12.43 -7.59 5.98
C LEU A 128 11.95 -8.87 6.68
N ARG A 129 11.02 -8.73 7.63
CA ARG A 129 10.41 -9.87 8.33
C ARG A 129 9.60 -10.76 7.39
N ALA A 130 8.81 -10.19 6.48
CA ALA A 130 8.03 -10.93 5.48
C ALA A 130 8.93 -11.75 4.54
N ILE A 131 10.00 -11.14 4.03
CA ILE A 131 10.97 -11.80 3.15
C ILE A 131 11.70 -12.92 3.90
N SER A 132 12.16 -12.63 5.13
CA SER A 132 12.89 -13.58 5.95
C SER A 132 12.01 -14.77 6.40
N ALA A 133 10.72 -14.53 6.66
CA ALA A 133 9.75 -15.58 6.93
C ALA A 133 9.55 -16.49 5.71
N ALA A 134 9.37 -15.93 4.52
CA ALA A 134 9.22 -16.69 3.28
C ALA A 134 10.47 -17.55 2.98
N ARG A 135 11.67 -16.98 3.12
CA ARG A 135 12.95 -17.70 2.89
C ARG A 135 13.15 -18.88 3.85
N ARG A 136 12.61 -18.80 5.07
CA ARG A 136 12.70 -19.87 6.08
C ARG A 136 11.52 -20.85 6.03
N GLY A 137 10.68 -20.78 4.99
CA GLY A 137 9.48 -21.62 4.89
C GLY A 137 8.41 -21.32 5.95
N ARG A 138 8.52 -20.23 6.71
CA ARG A 138 7.54 -19.82 7.74
C ARG A 138 6.38 -19.05 7.09
N ILE A 139 5.60 -19.78 6.29
CA ILE A 139 4.59 -19.19 5.40
C ILE A 139 3.48 -18.48 6.16
N ASP A 140 3.03 -18.98 7.31
CA ASP A 140 2.00 -18.30 8.09
C ASP A 140 2.48 -16.95 8.65
N ALA A 141 3.75 -16.86 9.03
CA ALA A 141 4.35 -15.59 9.44
C ALA A 141 4.48 -14.63 8.25
N HIS A 142 4.88 -15.13 7.07
CA HIS A 142 4.91 -14.33 5.84
C HIS A 142 3.52 -13.74 5.53
N LYS A 143 2.47 -14.58 5.54
CA LYS A 143 1.08 -14.15 5.29
C LYS A 143 0.66 -13.03 6.25
N ARG A 144 0.90 -13.20 7.56
CA ARG A 144 0.59 -12.16 8.56
C ARG A 144 1.31 -10.84 8.26
N HIS A 145 2.61 -10.88 7.95
CA HIS A 145 3.35 -9.67 7.61
C HIS A 145 2.86 -9.00 6.31
N MET A 146 2.50 -9.77 5.29
CA MET A 146 1.95 -9.23 4.03
C MET A 146 0.61 -8.52 4.25
N VAL A 147 -0.28 -9.14 5.03
CA VAL A 147 -1.56 -8.53 5.43
C VAL A 147 -1.32 -7.26 6.25
N SER A 148 -0.43 -7.30 7.25
CA SER A 148 -0.10 -6.12 8.06
C SER A 148 0.50 -5.00 7.21
N LEU A 149 1.40 -5.30 6.26
CA LEU A 149 1.95 -4.29 5.36
C LEU A 149 0.87 -3.63 4.50
N PHE A 150 -0.06 -4.40 3.97
CA PHE A 150 -1.14 -3.85 3.15
C PHE A 150 -2.09 -2.96 3.96
N LEU A 151 -2.51 -3.42 5.13
CA LEU A 151 -3.47 -2.66 5.95
C LEU A 151 -2.81 -1.49 6.69
N LEU A 152 -1.72 -1.74 7.41
CA LEU A 152 -1.08 -0.76 8.28
C LEU A 152 0.03 0.03 7.60
N GLY A 153 0.70 -0.55 6.61
CA GLY A 153 1.82 0.08 5.91
C GLY A 153 1.44 0.82 4.63
N LEU A 154 0.26 0.54 4.06
CA LEU A 154 -0.20 1.13 2.80
C LEU A 154 -1.54 1.85 2.97
N LEU A 155 -2.59 1.15 3.40
CA LEU A 155 -3.93 1.73 3.47
C LEU A 155 -4.08 2.75 4.60
N LEU A 156 -3.60 2.45 5.81
CA LEU A 156 -3.70 3.37 6.94
C LEU A 156 -2.95 4.71 6.69
N PRO A 157 -1.70 4.75 6.21
CA PRO A 157 -1.04 5.99 5.80
C PRO A 157 -1.74 6.68 4.62
N GLY A 158 -2.26 5.89 3.67
CA GLY A 158 -3.06 6.40 2.56
C GLY A 158 -4.30 7.16 3.03
N LEU A 159 -5.02 6.64 4.02
CA LEU A 159 -6.14 7.36 4.66
C LEU A 159 -5.66 8.63 5.37
N PHE A 160 -4.53 8.56 6.08
CA PHE A 160 -3.95 9.75 6.72
C PHE A 160 -3.58 10.85 5.72
N ALA A 161 -3.32 10.52 4.45
CA ALA A 161 -3.03 11.51 3.40
C ALA A 161 -4.20 12.47 3.11
N PHE A 162 -5.42 12.08 3.49
CA PHE A 162 -6.65 12.88 3.35
C PHE A 162 -7.08 13.59 4.63
N VAL A 163 -6.24 13.63 5.67
CA VAL A 163 -6.51 14.47 6.86
C VAL A 163 -6.32 15.96 6.50
N PRO A 164 -7.11 16.88 7.08
CA PRO A 164 -6.98 18.32 6.85
C PRO A 164 -5.53 18.84 6.94
N GLY A 165 -5.18 19.74 6.03
CA GLY A 165 -3.83 20.31 5.90
C GLY A 165 -2.85 19.49 5.07
N ARG A 166 -3.28 18.35 4.50
CA ARG A 166 -2.43 17.54 3.61
C ARG A 166 -2.74 17.78 2.15
N LEU A 167 -1.76 17.48 1.30
CA LEU A 167 -1.85 17.71 -0.14
C LEU A 167 -3.11 17.11 -0.78
N LEU A 168 -3.38 15.82 -0.52
CA LEU A 168 -4.56 15.17 -1.11
C LEU A 168 -5.88 15.65 -0.50
N TRP A 169 -5.88 16.18 0.73
CA TRP A 169 -7.04 16.85 1.29
C TRP A 169 -7.36 18.13 0.51
N HIS A 170 -6.37 19.00 0.31
CA HIS A 170 -6.53 20.24 -0.45
C HIS A 170 -7.07 19.96 -1.85
N TRP A 171 -6.48 19.00 -2.57
CA TRP A 171 -6.96 18.61 -3.90
C TRP A 171 -8.37 18.01 -3.92
N LEU A 172 -8.84 17.46 -2.80
CA LEU A 172 -10.15 16.83 -2.70
C LEU A 172 -11.27 17.85 -2.42
N VAL A 173 -11.02 18.85 -1.56
CA VAL A 173 -12.08 19.72 -1.02
C VAL A 173 -11.99 21.18 -1.43
N ASP A 174 -10.81 21.67 -1.81
CA ASP A 174 -10.62 23.02 -2.34
C ASP A 174 -10.98 23.01 -3.84
#